data_AF-A0AA86JF92-F1
#
_entry.id   AF-A0AA86JF92-F1
#
_cell.length_a   1.000
_cell.length_b   1.000
_cell.length_c   1.000
_cell.angle_alpha   90.00
_cell.angle_beta   90.00
_cell.angle_gamma   90.00
#
_symmetry.space_group_name_H-M   'P 1'
#
loop_
_entity.id
_entity.type
_entity.pdbx_description
1 polymer ?
#
loop_
_entity_poly.entity_id
_entity_poly.type
_entity_poly.pdbx_seq_one_letter_code
_entity_poly.pdbx_strand_id
1 'polypeptide(L)'
;MNKEKIEVLQTANDYMNNLKDGIVNLANMIQEGKEQEAITIIPQIVDGIEWVVQVITLTKEVQKNEIGVEALNDQLQEIIEALENEDYILVGDLFNYEILPILEDIHEGIKETISN
;
A
#
# COMPACT_ATOMS: atom_id res chain seq x y z
N MET A 1 25.34 -3.53 5.90
CA MET A 1 24.26 -2.89 6.67
C MET A 1 23.64 -1.70 5.96
N ASN A 2 24.24 -0.50 5.89
CA ASN A 2 23.56 0.66 5.26
C ASN A 2 23.31 0.49 3.76
N LYS A 3 24.23 -0.16 3.02
CA LYS A 3 24.06 -0.44 1.58
C LYS A 3 22.87 -1.38 1.29
N GLU A 4 22.75 -2.47 2.05
CA GLU A 4 21.65 -3.44 1.91
C GLU A 4 20.29 -2.80 2.25
N LYS A 5 20.26 -1.91 3.26
CA LYS A 5 19.06 -1.14 3.62
C LYS A 5 18.63 -0.17 2.49
N ILE A 6 19.57 0.41 1.76
CA ILE A 6 19.25 1.24 0.58
C ILE A 6 18.82 0.37 -0.62
N GLU A 7 19.45 -0.79 -0.83
CA GLU A 7 19.07 -1.72 -1.91
C GLU A 7 17.63 -2.27 -1.74
N VAL A 8 17.21 -2.56 -0.51
CA VAL A 8 15.82 -2.98 -0.26
C VAL A 8 14.83 -1.82 -0.46
N LEU A 9 15.20 -0.57 -0.16
CA LEU A 9 14.38 0.61 -0.49
C LEU A 9 14.25 0.83 -1.99
N GLN A 10 15.31 0.56 -2.77
CA GLN A 10 15.23 0.58 -4.24
C GLN A 10 14.27 -0.50 -4.76
N THR A 11 14.35 -1.70 -4.20
CA THR A 11 13.41 -2.78 -4.54
C THR A 11 11.98 -2.40 -4.19
N ALA A 12 11.77 -1.75 -3.04
CA ALA A 12 10.46 -1.26 -2.62
C ALA A 12 9.94 -0.16 -3.56
N ASN A 13 10.77 0.81 -3.94
CA ASN A 13 10.42 1.83 -4.93
C ASN A 13 9.91 1.20 -6.24
N ASP A 14 10.60 0.18 -6.75
CA ASP A 14 10.18 -0.48 -7.99
C ASP A 14 8.87 -1.26 -7.81
N TYR A 15 8.71 -1.93 -6.67
CA TYR A 15 7.51 -2.68 -6.32
C TYR A 15 6.27 -1.80 -6.10
N MET A 16 6.44 -0.61 -5.51
CA MET A 16 5.34 0.30 -5.15
C MET A 16 4.45 0.65 -6.35
N ASN A 17 5.01 0.76 -7.55
CA ASN A 17 4.20 1.02 -8.75
C ASN A 17 3.19 -0.12 -9.01
N ASN A 18 3.66 -1.37 -8.95
CA ASN A 18 2.80 -2.54 -9.16
C ASN A 18 1.73 -2.67 -8.06
N LEU A 19 2.09 -2.34 -6.80
CA LEU A 19 1.14 -2.36 -5.69
C LEU A 19 0.01 -1.34 -5.90
N LYS A 20 0.36 -0.11 -6.29
CA LYS A 20 -0.61 0.95 -6.59
C LYS A 20 -1.49 0.59 -7.79
N ASP A 21 -0.93 0.02 -8.85
CA ASP A 21 -1.70 -0.45 -10.00
C ASP A 21 -2.69 -1.56 -9.62
N GLY A 22 -2.29 -2.47 -8.71
CA GLY A 22 -3.18 -3.50 -8.16
C GLY A 22 -4.39 -2.91 -7.43
N ILE A 23 -4.18 -1.85 -6.65
CA ILE A 23 -5.25 -1.12 -5.95
C ILE A 23 -6.20 -0.43 -6.94
N VAL A 24 -5.66 0.26 -7.95
CA VAL A 24 -6.48 0.90 -8.98
C VAL A 24 -7.30 -0.15 -9.75
N ASN A 25 -6.70 -1.31 -10.05
CA ASN A 25 -7.40 -2.41 -10.70
C ASN A 25 -8.53 -2.97 -9.82
N LEU A 26 -8.31 -3.14 -8.52
CA LEU A 26 -9.35 -3.54 -7.57
C LEU A 26 -10.53 -2.58 -7.60
N ALA A 27 -10.27 -1.27 -7.51
CA ALA A 27 -11.30 -0.25 -7.50
C ALA A 27 -12.10 -0.23 -8.82
N ASN A 28 -11.41 -0.37 -9.95
CA ASN A 28 -12.06 -0.46 -11.27
C ASN A 28 -12.94 -1.72 -11.38
N MET A 29 -12.48 -2.88 -10.92
CA MET A 29 -13.28 -4.11 -10.92
C MET A 29 -14.57 -3.94 -10.11
N ILE A 30 -14.51 -3.29 -8.95
CA ILE A 30 -15.69 -2.98 -8.14
C ILE A 30 -16.65 -2.05 -8.89
N GLN A 31 -16.14 -0.97 -9.49
CA GLN A 31 -16.96 -0.04 -10.29
C GLN A 31 -17.62 -0.70 -11.51
N GLU A 32 -16.97 -1.73 -12.08
CA GLU A 32 -17.49 -2.51 -13.19
C GLU A 32 -18.51 -3.60 -12.78
N GLY A 33 -18.80 -3.75 -11.49
CA GLY A 33 -19.68 -4.81 -10.98
C GLY A 33 -19.03 -6.20 -10.97
N LYS A 34 -17.70 -6.25 -10.83
CA LYS A 34 -16.88 -7.47 -10.74
C LYS A 34 -16.29 -7.64 -9.35
N GLU A 35 -17.10 -7.42 -8.31
CA GLU A 35 -16.68 -7.43 -6.91
C GLU A 35 -16.08 -8.79 -6.52
N GLN A 36 -16.66 -9.88 -7.02
CA GLN A 36 -16.14 -11.23 -6.77
C GLN A 36 -14.74 -11.44 -7.33
N GLU A 37 -14.39 -10.83 -8.46
CA GLU A 37 -13.02 -10.86 -8.99
C GLU A 37 -12.11 -9.93 -8.16
N ALA A 38 -12.61 -8.74 -7.80
CA ALA A 38 -11.88 -7.77 -6.99
C ALA A 38 -11.45 -8.32 -5.61
N ILE A 39 -12.34 -9.05 -4.93
CA ILE A 39 -12.06 -9.61 -3.60
C ILE A 39 -10.92 -10.63 -3.67
N THR A 40 -10.77 -11.35 -4.78
CA THR A 40 -9.72 -12.39 -4.91
C THR A 40 -8.30 -11.81 -4.94
N ILE A 41 -8.14 -10.53 -5.28
CA ILE A 41 -6.83 -9.87 -5.33
C ILE A 41 -6.49 -9.10 -4.04
N ILE A 42 -7.46 -8.89 -3.14
CA ILE A 42 -7.23 -8.23 -1.84
C ILE A 42 -6.07 -8.87 -1.06
N PRO A 43 -5.98 -10.20 -0.89
CA PRO A 43 -4.88 -10.80 -0.14
C PRO A 43 -3.51 -10.43 -0.70
N GLN A 44 -3.35 -10.38 -2.03
CA GLN A 44 -2.09 -10.01 -2.67
C GLN A 44 -1.74 -8.54 -2.44
N ILE A 45 -2.74 -7.66 -2.43
CA ILE A 45 -2.54 -6.24 -2.11
C ILE A 45 -2.10 -6.08 -0.65
N VAL A 46 -2.78 -6.77 0.28
CA VAL A 46 -2.46 -6.70 1.71
C VAL A 46 -1.06 -7.26 2.00
N ASP A 47 -0.67 -8.38 1.38
CA ASP A 47 0.69 -8.93 1.47
C ASP A 47 1.73 -7.90 0.98
N GLY A 48 1.41 -7.17 -0.09
CA GLY A 48 2.25 -6.10 -0.62
C GLY A 48 2.40 -4.92 0.34
N ILE A 49 1.30 -4.47 0.95
CA ILE A 49 1.29 -3.42 1.97
C ILE A 49 2.13 -3.86 3.18
N GLU A 50 1.93 -5.08 3.67
CA GLU A 50 2.69 -5.62 4.80
C GLU A 50 4.18 -5.62 4.51
N TRP A 51 4.58 -6.11 3.33
CA TRP A 51 5.98 -6.14 2.93
C TRP A 51 6.59 -4.73 2.88
N VAL A 52 5.88 -3.74 2.34
CA VAL A 52 6.32 -2.34 2.33
C VAL A 52 6.51 -1.82 3.75
N VAL A 53 5.54 -2.05 4.65
CA VAL A 53 5.63 -1.65 6.06
C VAL A 53 6.84 -2.27 6.75
N GLN A 54 7.15 -3.54 6.47
CA GLN A 54 8.36 -4.20 6.98
C GLN A 54 9.64 -3.53 6.45
N VAL A 55 9.70 -3.21 5.16
CA VAL A 55 10.85 -2.50 4.58
C VAL A 55 11.04 -1.13 5.24
N ILE A 56 9.97 -0.35 5.39
CA ILE A 56 10.03 0.95 6.08
C ILE A 56 10.53 0.79 7.52
N THR A 57 10.03 -0.21 8.25
CA THR A 57 10.43 -0.44 9.64
C THR A 57 11.91 -0.84 9.77
N LEU A 58 12.40 -1.71 8.89
CA LEU A 58 13.80 -2.19 8.92
C LEU A 58 14.82 -1.13 8.46
N THR A 59 14.36 -0.12 7.74
CA THR A 59 15.21 0.90 7.10
C THR A 59 15.16 2.26 7.81
N LYS A 60 14.44 2.39 8.93
CA LYS A 60 14.31 3.66 9.70
C LYS A 60 15.63 4.41 9.93
N GLU A 61 16.73 3.69 10.18
CA GLU A 61 18.05 4.30 10.43
C GLU A 61 18.69 4.99 9.22
N VAL A 62 18.28 4.65 7.99
CA VAL A 62 18.83 5.21 6.74
C VAL A 62 17.86 6.14 6.03
N GLN A 63 16.63 6.27 6.54
CA GLN A 63 15.63 7.18 6.00
C GLN A 63 16.03 8.64 6.25
N LYS A 64 15.80 9.49 5.24
CA LYS A 64 16.09 10.94 5.37
C LYS A 64 15.05 11.66 6.23
N ASN A 65 13.80 11.25 6.10
CA ASN A 65 12.65 11.75 6.83
C ASN A 65 11.90 10.56 7.44
N GLU A 66 11.18 10.77 8.52
CA GLU A 66 10.32 9.72 9.08
C GLU A 66 9.21 9.37 8.08
N ILE A 67 9.16 8.11 7.67
CA ILE A 67 8.11 7.58 6.80
C ILE A 67 7.06 6.94 7.71
N GLY A 68 5.92 7.62 7.86
CA GLY A 68 4.78 7.15 8.65
C GLY A 68 4.02 6.04 7.94
N VAL A 69 3.65 5.01 8.69
CA VAL A 69 2.84 3.85 8.21
C VAL A 69 1.60 3.64 9.08
N GLU A 70 1.47 4.40 10.16
CA GLU A 70 0.45 4.24 11.18
C GLU A 70 -0.96 4.48 10.64
N ALA A 71 -1.08 5.41 9.68
CA ALA A 71 -2.35 5.74 9.03
C ALA A 71 -2.97 4.56 8.27
N LEU A 72 -2.19 3.54 7.89
CA LEU A 72 -2.70 2.34 7.24
C LEU A 72 -3.61 1.53 8.17
N ASN A 73 -3.37 1.54 9.48
CA ASN A 73 -4.11 0.69 10.42
C ASN A 73 -5.59 1.06 10.46
N ASP A 74 -5.89 2.36 10.57
CA ASP A 74 -7.27 2.85 10.65
C ASP A 74 -8.03 2.49 9.36
N GLN A 75 -7.39 2.69 8.20
CA GLN A 75 -7.99 2.38 6.90
C GLN A 75 -8.17 0.87 6.65
N LEU A 76 -7.23 0.04 7.11
CA LEU A 76 -7.36 -1.42 7.03
C LEU A 76 -8.49 -1.93 7.95
N GLN A 77 -8.73 -1.29 9.09
CA GLN A 77 -9.88 -1.62 9.95
C GLN A 77 -11.21 -1.29 9.25
N GLU A 78 -11.32 -0.10 8.65
CA GLU A 78 -12.52 0.28 7.89
C GLU A 78 -12.77 -0.67 6.71
N ILE A 79 -11.72 -1.13 6.02
CA ILE A 79 -11.84 -2.12 4.94
C ILE A 79 -12.40 -3.45 5.46
N ILE A 80 -11.95 -3.92 6.63
CA ILE A 80 -12.47 -5.15 7.24
C ILE A 80 -13.96 -4.98 7.56
N GLU A 81 -14.36 -3.86 8.16
CA GLU A 81 -15.77 -3.58 8.47
C GLU A 81 -16.62 -3.51 7.19
N ALA A 82 -16.13 -2.88 6.12
CA ALA A 82 -16.82 -2.83 4.84
C ALA A 82 -16.98 -4.23 4.21
N LEU A 83 -15.95 -5.07 4.27
CA LEU A 83 -15.99 -6.46 3.81
C LEU A 83 -16.99 -7.30 4.60
N GLU A 84 -17.04 -7.17 5.93
CA GLU A 84 -17.98 -7.89 6.79
C GLU A 84 -19.45 -7.50 6.50
N ASN A 85 -19.68 -6.26 6.09
CA ASN A 85 -21.00 -5.76 5.70
C ASN A 85 -21.33 -5.99 4.22
N GLU A 86 -20.45 -6.65 3.45
CA GLU A 86 -20.57 -6.83 2.00
C GLU A 86 -20.72 -5.50 1.22
N ASP A 87 -20.22 -4.38 1.78
CA ASP A 87 -20.24 -3.06 1.14
C ASP A 87 -19.02 -2.90 0.22
N TYR A 88 -19.06 -3.59 -0.91
CA TYR A 88 -17.94 -3.62 -1.85
C TYR A 88 -17.65 -2.26 -2.48
N ILE A 89 -18.66 -1.38 -2.62
CA ILE A 89 -18.44 -0.02 -3.12
C ILE A 89 -17.52 0.73 -2.15
N LEU A 90 -17.84 0.67 -0.84
CA LEU A 90 -17.00 1.26 0.19
C LEU A 90 -15.60 0.63 0.23
N VAL A 91 -15.47 -0.69 0.06
CA VAL A 91 -14.15 -1.34 -0.05
C VAL A 91 -13.32 -0.72 -1.18
N GLY A 92 -13.92 -0.55 -2.37
CA GLY A 92 -13.24 0.06 -3.51
C GLY A 92 -12.82 1.50 -3.24
N ASP A 93 -13.70 2.28 -2.60
CA ASP A 93 -13.43 3.67 -2.25
C ASP A 93 -12.31 3.80 -1.20
N LEU A 94 -12.33 2.98 -0.14
CA LEU A 94 -11.27 2.96 0.88
C LEU A 94 -9.90 2.62 0.28
N PHE A 95 -9.85 1.63 -0.61
CA PHE A 95 -8.61 1.30 -1.30
C PHE A 95 -8.13 2.45 -2.21
N ASN A 96 -9.03 3.05 -2.99
CA ASN A 96 -8.65 4.01 -4.03
C ASN A 96 -8.40 5.44 -3.50
N TYR A 97 -9.13 5.86 -2.47
CA TYR A 97 -9.09 7.23 -1.98
C TYR A 97 -8.45 7.37 -0.60
N GLU A 98 -8.28 6.29 0.16
CA GLU A 98 -7.63 6.33 1.48
C GLU A 98 -6.28 5.59 1.47
N ILE A 99 -6.25 4.30 1.12
CA ILE A 99 -5.00 3.51 1.10
C ILE A 99 -4.05 4.02 0.03
N LEU A 100 -4.54 4.26 -1.19
CA LEU A 100 -3.69 4.66 -2.32
C LEU A 100 -2.92 5.96 -2.00
N PRO A 101 -3.53 7.07 -1.54
CA PRO A 101 -2.77 8.27 -1.15
C PRO A 101 -1.72 8.02 -0.06
N ILE A 102 -2.03 7.21 0.97
CA ILE A 102 -1.05 6.86 2.01
C ILE A 102 0.16 6.14 1.39
N LEU A 103 -0.06 5.24 0.45
CA LEU A 103 1.02 4.57 -0.27
C LEU A 103 1.81 5.54 -1.17
N GLU A 104 1.19 6.58 -1.70
CA GLU A 104 1.91 7.62 -2.45
C GLU A 104 2.87 8.41 -1.57
N ASP A 105 2.43 8.81 -0.38
CA ASP A 105 3.27 9.48 0.61
C ASP A 105 4.44 8.61 1.05
N ILE A 106 4.19 7.32 1.33
CA ILE A 106 5.23 6.34 1.65
C ILE A 106 6.22 6.22 0.49
N HIS A 107 5.72 6.11 -0.75
CA HIS A 107 6.57 5.98 -1.93
C HIS A 107 7.45 7.22 -2.13
N GLU A 108 6.93 8.41 -1.89
CA GLU A 108 7.72 9.64 -1.98
C GLU A 108 8.83 9.67 -0.92
N GLY A 109 8.53 9.28 0.32
CA GLY A 109 9.55 9.14 1.37
C GLY A 109 10.67 8.14 1.02
N ILE A 110 10.31 7.02 0.35
CA ILE A 110 11.29 6.07 -0.19
C ILE A 110 12.16 6.76 -1.25
N LYS A 111 11.55 7.44 -2.23
CA LYS A 111 12.25 8.14 -3.31
C LYS A 111 13.22 9.20 -2.79
N GLU A 112 12.79 10.01 -1.84
CA GLU A 112 13.64 11.03 -1.21
C GLU A 112 14.86 10.39 -0.55
N THR A 113 14.67 9.25 0.13
CA THR A 113 15.72 8.52 0.81
C THR A 113 16.77 7.96 -0.16
N ILE A 114 16.34 7.41 -1.31
CA ILE A 114 17.25 6.79 -2.29
C ILE A 114 17.81 7.78 -3.33
N SER A 115 17.18 8.94 -3.51
CA SER A 115 17.68 10.01 -4.38
C SER A 115 18.89 10.67 -3.71
N ASN A 116 20.00 10.86 -4.42
CA ASN A 116 21.19 11.51 -3.86
C ASN A 116 20.98 13.01 -3.67
#